data_AF-D2KKV7-F1
#
_entry.id   AF-D2KKV7-F1
#
_cell.length_a   1.000
_cell.length_b   1.000
_cell.length_c   1.000
_cell.angle_alpha   90.00
_cell.angle_beta   90.00
_cell.angle_gamma   90.00
#
_symmetry.space_group_name_H-M   'P 1'
#
loop_
_entity.id
_entity.type
_entity.pdbx_description
1 polymer ?
#
loop_
_entity_poly.entity_id
_entity_poly.type
_entity_poly.pdbx_seq_one_letter_code
_entity_poly.pdbx_strand_id
1 'polypeptide(L)'
;MNENAQISATQATELPTPRQRHQGSHLDGRPNATEAQRAVALTWVSRGIPVVPCGRTDKAAMAAGFGKSATAEQLERFGDPEWVARAWSTKYARAHVGLLTGRVTQAAPAELGRGLVVIDLDMPKAGADLPTGRWAGCAGGTDVLELLMREAGADWPDTYTVLTPSGGMHLYYRQPEDGPLIGCATGAGGDLENPRPPHIGPMVDVRGIGGYVIAAGSHSAAQGRPYARESPPDLLPQPLPAWLLELLRPAAAPAPAPRPAVRILPTGDRAERYATAALEGAAADLAALRPGDHRRDRTFAAAARLAELAPTAPHILTEETVREHLLAAALACGIKGGQQQAEKCIRNGWARGQRGAMGGAA
;
A
#
# COMPACT_ATOMS: atom_id res chain seq x y z
N MET A 1 40.97 14.18 63.84
CA MET A 1 40.94 12.72 63.68
C MET A 1 39.50 12.33 63.43
N ASN A 2 39.27 11.85 62.21
CA ASN A 2 38.13 11.22 61.56
C ASN A 2 36.69 11.51 62.01
N GLU A 3 35.95 12.00 61.02
CA GLU A 3 34.51 12.20 60.93
C GLU A 3 33.70 10.91 61.05
N ASN A 4 32.47 11.12 61.52
CA ASN A 4 31.36 10.20 61.64
C ASN A 4 30.91 9.64 60.28
N ALA A 5 30.44 8.40 60.30
CA ALA A 5 29.52 7.88 59.29
C ALA A 5 28.34 7.21 60.00
N GLN A 6 27.15 7.82 59.88
CA GLN A 6 25.88 7.15 60.08
C GLN A 6 24.94 7.45 58.91
N ILE A 7 24.62 6.38 58.19
CA ILE A 7 23.32 6.02 57.61
C ILE A 7 22.76 6.98 56.53
N SER A 8 22.88 6.58 55.25
CA SER A 8 22.07 7.11 54.15
C SER A 8 21.11 6.04 53.63
N ALA A 9 19.83 6.38 53.64
CA ALA A 9 18.75 5.66 52.99
C ALA A 9 18.70 6.00 51.49
N THR A 10 18.61 4.93 50.69
CA THR A 10 18.05 4.78 49.34
C THR A 10 17.67 6.06 48.57
N GLN A 11 18.43 6.33 47.50
CA GLN A 11 18.15 7.33 46.46
C GLN A 11 16.93 6.95 45.62
N ALA A 12 16.04 7.93 45.42
CA ALA A 12 15.00 7.90 44.41
C ALA A 12 15.64 8.09 43.01
N THR A 13 15.33 7.19 42.09
CA THR A 13 15.75 7.25 40.69
C THR A 13 14.93 8.32 39.96
N GLU A 14 15.56 9.44 39.60
CA GLU A 14 14.95 10.48 38.76
C GLU A 14 14.63 9.92 37.35
N LEU A 15 13.42 10.21 36.87
CA LEU A 15 12.99 9.94 35.49
C LEU A 15 13.68 10.91 34.51
N PRO A 16 14.09 10.46 33.31
CA PRO A 16 14.82 11.30 32.37
C PRO A 16 13.97 12.48 31.87
N THR A 17 14.59 13.66 31.88
CA THR A 17 13.99 14.96 31.50
C THR A 17 13.77 15.04 29.98
N PRO A 18 12.72 15.74 29.49
CA PRO A 18 12.52 15.95 28.05
C PRO A 18 13.68 16.74 27.44
N ARG A 19 14.26 16.21 26.35
CA ARG A 19 15.37 16.85 25.59
C ARG A 19 15.05 18.32 25.29
N GLN A 20 15.95 19.22 25.70
CA GLN A 20 15.84 20.65 25.49
C GLN A 20 15.77 20.99 23.99
N ARG A 21 14.76 21.77 23.61
CA ARG A 21 14.55 22.26 22.24
C ARG A 21 15.45 23.46 21.98
N HIS A 22 16.35 23.36 21.00
CA HIS A 22 17.06 24.55 20.50
C HIS A 22 16.08 25.47 19.75
N GLN A 23 15.87 26.66 20.29
CA GLN A 23 15.22 27.76 19.57
C GLN A 23 16.24 28.40 18.64
N GLY A 24 16.17 28.07 17.34
CA GLY A 24 16.98 28.71 16.31
C GLY A 24 16.51 30.13 16.00
N SER A 25 17.47 31.03 15.84
CA SER A 25 17.31 32.46 15.59
C SER A 25 16.56 32.80 14.30
N HIS A 26 15.65 33.77 14.40
CA HIS A 26 14.95 34.40 13.29
C HIS A 26 15.92 35.16 12.37
N LEU A 27 15.96 34.81 11.07
CA LEU A 27 16.57 35.63 10.02
C LEU A 27 15.48 36.13 9.06
N ASP A 28 15.54 37.43 8.78
CA ASP A 28 14.70 38.17 7.83
C ASP A 28 14.97 37.74 6.38
N GLY A 29 13.88 37.65 5.59
CA GLY A 29 13.90 37.21 4.20
C GLY A 29 13.16 35.88 3.97
N ARG A 30 11.91 35.77 4.43
CA ARG A 30 11.09 34.57 4.16
C ARG A 30 10.84 34.48 2.65
N PRO A 31 11.25 33.40 1.97
CA PRO A 31 10.95 33.21 0.55
C PRO A 31 9.43 33.27 0.34
N ASN A 32 9.00 33.76 -0.84
CA ASN A 32 7.60 33.72 -1.22
C ASN A 32 7.07 32.30 -0.99
N ALA A 33 6.00 32.15 -0.22
CA ALA A 33 5.47 30.84 0.16
C ALA A 33 5.19 29.95 -1.06
N THR A 34 4.87 30.56 -2.20
CA THR A 34 4.71 29.88 -3.49
C THR A 34 6.02 29.30 -4.03
N GLU A 35 7.07 30.12 -4.08
CA GLU A 35 8.41 29.68 -4.53
C GLU A 35 8.98 28.60 -3.61
N ALA A 36 8.73 28.72 -2.30
CA ALA A 36 9.15 27.74 -1.32
C ALA A 36 8.48 26.37 -1.55
N GLN A 37 7.15 26.31 -1.76
CA GLN A 37 6.47 25.03 -2.01
C GLN A 37 6.88 24.42 -3.35
N ARG A 38 7.05 25.23 -4.40
CA ARG A 38 7.56 24.76 -5.69
C ARG A 38 8.96 24.16 -5.55
N ALA A 39 9.87 24.81 -4.83
CA ALA A 39 11.22 24.30 -4.59
C ALA A 39 11.21 22.97 -3.83
N VAL A 40 10.34 22.83 -2.81
CA VAL A 40 10.15 21.57 -2.09
C VAL A 40 9.66 20.46 -3.03
N ALA A 41 8.65 20.74 -3.85
CA ALA A 41 8.10 19.78 -4.80
C ALA A 41 9.17 19.28 -5.79
N LEU A 42 9.90 20.20 -6.41
CA LEU A 42 10.96 19.86 -7.38
C LEU A 42 12.14 19.14 -6.73
N THR A 43 12.47 19.45 -5.47
CA THR A 43 13.52 18.74 -4.73
C THR A 43 13.18 17.25 -4.58
N TRP A 44 11.94 16.92 -4.21
CA TRP A 44 11.53 15.52 -4.07
C TRP A 44 11.40 14.81 -5.40
N VAL A 45 10.88 15.49 -6.43
CA VAL A 45 10.84 14.95 -7.79
C VAL A 45 12.24 14.63 -8.31
N SER A 46 13.23 15.51 -8.08
CA SER A 46 14.63 15.26 -8.48
C SER A 46 15.26 14.04 -7.81
N ARG A 47 14.69 13.59 -6.68
CA ARG A 47 15.09 12.38 -5.95
C ARG A 47 14.32 11.14 -6.40
N GLY A 48 13.48 11.28 -7.43
CA GLY A 48 12.60 10.22 -7.93
C GLY A 48 11.46 9.91 -6.98
N ILE A 49 10.99 10.89 -6.18
CA ILE A 49 9.82 10.75 -5.29
C ILE A 49 8.67 11.61 -5.87
N PRO A 50 7.61 10.98 -6.42
CA PRO A 50 6.46 11.69 -6.94
C PRO A 50 5.72 12.51 -5.89
N VAL A 51 5.12 13.62 -6.31
CA VAL A 51 4.45 14.57 -5.42
C VAL A 51 3.03 14.89 -5.87
N VAL A 52 2.14 15.16 -4.91
CA VAL A 52 0.74 15.54 -5.13
C VAL A 52 0.41 16.83 -4.36
N PRO A 53 -0.34 17.78 -4.95
CA PRO A 53 -0.76 18.96 -4.22
C PRO A 53 -1.80 18.62 -3.16
N CYS A 54 -1.63 19.15 -1.96
CA CYS A 54 -2.53 18.92 -0.82
C CYS A 54 -3.08 20.23 -0.24
N GLY A 55 -4.31 20.19 0.28
CA GLY A 55 -4.94 21.31 0.95
C GLY A 55 -4.15 21.75 2.19
N ARG A 56 -4.12 23.06 2.46
CA ARG A 56 -3.39 23.62 3.62
C ARG A 56 -4.11 23.44 4.96
N THR A 57 -5.40 23.17 4.89
CA THR A 57 -6.32 23.10 6.03
C THR A 57 -6.64 21.65 6.38
N ASP A 58 -7.12 20.90 5.39
CA ASP A 58 -7.57 19.50 5.54
C ASP A 58 -6.50 18.48 5.16
N LYS A 59 -5.38 18.91 4.57
CA LYS A 59 -4.29 18.06 4.07
C LYS A 59 -4.72 17.11 2.95
N ALA A 60 -5.93 17.26 2.42
CA ALA A 60 -6.47 16.37 1.41
C ALA A 60 -5.81 16.61 0.05
N ALA A 61 -5.52 15.54 -0.68
CA ALA A 61 -5.00 15.66 -2.03
C ALA A 61 -5.98 16.38 -2.95
N MET A 62 -5.46 17.34 -3.73
CA MET A 62 -6.24 18.23 -4.61
C MET A 62 -6.23 17.77 -6.07
N ALA A 63 -5.54 16.67 -6.38
CA ALA A 63 -5.45 16.08 -7.71
C ALA A 63 -5.75 14.57 -7.63
N ALA A 64 -6.58 14.05 -8.54
CA ALA A 64 -6.91 12.62 -8.62
C ALA A 64 -5.82 11.80 -9.35
N GLY A 65 -6.01 10.50 -9.58
CA GLY A 65 -5.11 9.71 -10.42
C GLY A 65 -3.89 9.14 -9.70
N PHE A 66 -3.94 9.05 -8.38
CA PHE A 66 -2.99 8.30 -7.56
C PHE A 66 -3.76 7.38 -6.61
N GLY A 67 -3.07 6.45 -5.95
CA GLY A 67 -3.67 5.49 -5.02
C GLY A 67 -3.32 4.05 -5.34
N LYS A 68 -3.85 3.10 -4.57
CA LYS A 68 -3.53 1.66 -4.69
C LYS A 68 -3.86 1.07 -6.07
N SER A 69 -4.85 1.63 -6.75
CA SER A 69 -5.34 1.14 -8.05
C SER A 69 -4.91 2.01 -9.22
N ALA A 70 -4.07 3.03 -9.00
CA ALA A 70 -3.61 3.92 -10.06
C ALA A 70 -2.66 3.18 -11.00
N THR A 71 -2.81 3.42 -12.30
CA THR A 71 -1.89 2.90 -13.32
C THR A 71 -0.59 3.70 -13.33
N ALA A 72 0.46 3.13 -13.92
CA ALA A 72 1.72 3.84 -14.17
C ALA A 72 1.51 5.19 -14.87
N GLU A 73 0.78 5.18 -15.98
CA GLU A 73 0.46 6.37 -16.79
C GLU A 73 -0.25 7.46 -15.97
N GLN A 74 -1.16 7.06 -15.07
CA GLN A 74 -1.84 8.02 -14.19
C GLN A 74 -0.90 8.68 -13.18
N LEU A 75 0.14 7.95 -12.76
CA LEU A 75 1.12 8.41 -11.78
C LEU A 75 2.26 9.25 -12.40
N GLU A 76 2.56 9.07 -13.69
CA GLU A 76 3.70 9.70 -14.39
C GLU A 76 3.78 11.22 -14.17
N ARG A 77 2.65 11.92 -14.31
CA ARG A 77 2.59 13.39 -14.14
C ARG A 77 3.06 13.88 -12.78
N PHE A 78 2.95 13.06 -11.73
CA PHE A 78 3.35 13.44 -10.37
C PHE A 78 4.86 13.35 -10.16
N GLY A 79 5.57 12.65 -11.05
CA GLY A 79 7.03 12.62 -11.13
C GLY A 79 7.61 13.52 -12.23
N ASP A 80 6.79 14.15 -13.06
CA ASP A 80 7.24 15.03 -14.14
C ASP A 80 7.62 16.43 -13.61
N PRO A 81 8.91 16.85 -13.68
CA PRO A 81 9.35 18.15 -13.22
C PRO A 81 8.64 19.33 -13.91
N GLU A 82 8.28 19.22 -15.19
CA GLU A 82 7.62 20.29 -15.93
C GLU A 82 6.17 20.46 -15.49
N TRP A 83 5.45 19.35 -15.34
CA TRP A 83 4.09 19.37 -14.79
C TRP A 83 4.10 19.93 -13.37
N VAL A 84 4.98 19.44 -12.50
CA VAL A 84 5.08 19.87 -11.10
C VAL A 84 5.45 21.35 -10.99
N ALA A 85 6.42 21.82 -11.78
CA ALA A 85 6.80 23.23 -11.84
C ALA A 85 5.61 24.11 -12.22
N ARG A 86 4.86 23.72 -13.26
CA ARG A 86 3.69 24.48 -13.74
C ARG A 86 2.54 24.47 -12.73
N ALA A 87 2.29 23.30 -12.13
CA ALA A 87 1.24 23.07 -11.13
C ALA A 87 1.41 23.99 -9.92
N TRP A 88 2.63 24.09 -9.36
CA TRP A 88 2.95 24.98 -8.23
C TRP A 88 3.27 26.43 -8.62
N SER A 89 3.38 26.76 -9.90
CA SER A 89 3.42 28.17 -10.34
C SER A 89 2.02 28.75 -10.62
N THR A 90 0.99 27.90 -10.68
CA THR A 90 -0.36 28.32 -11.09
C THR A 90 -1.42 27.85 -10.08
N LYS A 91 -2.16 26.78 -10.40
CA LYS A 91 -3.34 26.30 -9.67
C LYS A 91 -3.04 25.94 -8.20
N TYR A 92 -1.85 25.45 -7.91
CA TYR A 92 -1.49 24.92 -6.59
C TYR A 92 -0.37 25.72 -5.91
N ALA A 93 -0.22 27.00 -6.27
CA ALA A 93 0.84 27.88 -5.77
C ALA A 93 1.09 27.79 -4.26
N ARG A 94 0.02 27.70 -3.47
CA ARG A 94 0.12 27.67 -1.99
C ARG A 94 -0.13 26.30 -1.39
N ALA A 95 -0.38 25.28 -2.20
CA ALA A 95 -0.72 23.94 -1.73
C ALA A 95 0.47 23.31 -1.01
N HIS A 96 0.17 22.45 -0.04
CA HIS A 96 1.16 21.55 0.53
C HIS A 96 1.69 20.59 -0.53
N VAL A 97 2.92 20.15 -0.32
CA VAL A 97 3.53 19.08 -1.11
C VAL A 97 3.30 17.77 -0.37
N GLY A 98 2.41 16.92 -0.89
CA GLY A 98 2.29 15.53 -0.48
C GLY A 98 3.30 14.67 -1.23
N LEU A 99 4.05 13.83 -0.52
CA LEU A 99 4.98 12.85 -1.09
C LEU A 99 4.24 11.54 -1.25
N LEU A 100 4.10 11.04 -2.48
CA LEU A 100 3.44 9.76 -2.71
C LEU A 100 4.29 8.63 -2.13
N THR A 101 3.63 7.72 -1.40
CA THR A 101 4.28 6.60 -0.72
C THR A 101 4.00 5.26 -1.41
N GLY A 102 4.91 4.32 -1.17
CA GLY A 102 4.95 2.96 -1.67
C GLY A 102 5.64 2.81 -3.02
N ARG A 103 5.90 1.56 -3.39
CA ARG A 103 6.33 1.18 -4.73
C ARG A 103 5.14 1.05 -5.67
N VAL A 104 5.36 1.34 -6.96
CA VAL A 104 4.36 1.11 -7.99
C VAL A 104 4.29 -0.39 -8.31
N THR A 105 3.07 -0.92 -8.48
CA THR A 105 2.80 -2.37 -8.57
C THR A 105 2.59 -2.87 -9.99
N GLN A 106 2.46 -1.95 -10.93
CA GLN A 106 2.34 -2.22 -12.35
C GLN A 106 3.63 -1.78 -13.04
N ALA A 107 3.87 -2.25 -14.26
CA ALA A 107 5.01 -1.91 -15.11
C ALA A 107 5.04 -0.41 -15.44
N ALA A 108 5.32 0.40 -14.43
CA ALA A 108 5.73 1.77 -14.58
C ALA A 108 7.10 1.81 -15.22
N PRO A 109 7.45 2.92 -15.89
CA PRO A 109 8.84 3.20 -16.17
C PRO A 109 9.64 2.94 -14.89
N ALA A 110 10.80 2.30 -15.01
CA ALA A 110 11.66 1.92 -13.87
C ALA A 110 12.03 3.12 -12.94
N GLU A 111 11.68 4.32 -13.36
CA GLU A 111 12.02 5.62 -12.79
C GLU A 111 10.92 6.22 -11.89
N LEU A 112 9.69 5.67 -11.86
CA LEU A 112 8.64 6.26 -11.04
C LEU A 112 8.68 5.77 -9.57
N GLY A 113 9.27 6.59 -8.69
CA GLY A 113 9.17 6.41 -7.25
C GLY A 113 10.15 5.39 -6.66
N ARG A 114 11.31 5.83 -6.16
CA ARG A 114 12.11 5.00 -5.25
C ARG A 114 11.24 4.69 -4.01
N GLY A 115 10.75 3.46 -3.89
CA GLY A 115 9.70 3.05 -2.94
C GLY A 115 9.83 3.68 -1.57
N LEU A 116 8.95 4.63 -1.24
CA LEU A 116 8.98 5.34 0.03
C LEU A 116 7.99 4.72 1.02
N VAL A 117 8.45 4.31 2.19
CA VAL A 117 7.56 3.93 3.31
C VAL A 117 7.79 4.90 4.43
N VAL A 118 6.71 5.43 5.02
CA VAL A 118 6.81 6.37 6.13
C VAL A 118 6.07 5.79 7.33
N ILE A 119 6.74 5.81 8.48
CA ILE A 119 6.14 5.53 9.77
C ILE A 119 5.82 6.87 10.41
N ASP A 120 4.53 7.13 10.59
CA ASP A 120 4.00 8.38 11.14
C ASP A 120 3.57 8.13 12.59
N LEU A 121 4.36 8.69 13.50
CA LEU A 121 4.25 8.54 14.93
C LEU A 121 3.42 9.69 15.47
N ASP A 122 2.15 9.42 15.72
CA ASP A 122 1.18 10.42 16.11
C ASP A 122 1.14 10.67 17.62
N MET A 123 0.67 11.85 17.99
CA MET A 123 0.24 12.15 19.35
C MET A 123 -1.25 11.79 19.51
N PRO A 124 -1.70 11.37 20.70
CA PRO A 124 -3.11 11.16 20.96
C PRO A 124 -3.90 12.45 20.70
N LYS A 125 -5.12 12.29 20.20
CA LYS A 125 -6.05 13.42 20.08
C LYS A 125 -6.41 13.91 21.49
N ALA A 126 -6.71 15.19 21.62
CA ALA A 126 -7.14 15.76 22.89
C ALA A 126 -8.37 15.00 23.43
N GLY A 127 -8.27 14.52 24.68
CA GLY A 127 -9.31 13.75 25.34
C GLY A 127 -9.43 12.29 24.91
N ALA A 128 -8.48 11.76 24.13
CA ALA A 128 -8.41 10.32 23.86
C ALA A 128 -7.91 9.57 25.09
N ASP A 129 -8.48 8.38 25.31
CA ASP A 129 -7.97 7.46 26.34
C ASP A 129 -6.56 6.99 25.99
N LEU A 130 -5.73 6.84 27.02
CA LEU A 130 -4.41 6.27 26.85
C LEU A 130 -4.50 4.76 26.55
N PRO A 131 -3.55 4.21 25.76
CA PRO A 131 -3.52 2.79 25.47
C PRO A 131 -3.41 1.94 26.74
N THR A 132 -4.06 0.78 26.73
CA THR A 132 -4.04 -0.21 27.82
C THR A 132 -3.32 -1.49 27.40
N GLY A 133 -3.29 -2.50 28.28
CA GLY A 133 -2.68 -3.79 27.98
C GLY A 133 -1.18 -3.65 27.73
N ARG A 134 -0.67 -4.28 26.66
CA ARG A 134 0.76 -4.22 26.30
C ARG A 134 1.27 -2.81 25.98
N TRP A 135 0.37 -1.88 25.68
CA TRP A 135 0.70 -0.50 25.32
C TRP A 135 0.59 0.46 26.52
N ALA A 136 0.28 -0.06 27.70
CA ALA A 136 0.16 0.76 28.91
C ALA A 136 1.44 1.56 29.15
N GLY A 137 1.27 2.87 29.38
CA GLY A 137 2.39 3.81 29.56
C GLY A 137 2.89 4.49 28.29
N CYS A 138 2.41 4.10 27.10
CA CYS A 138 2.71 4.81 25.85
C CYS A 138 1.88 6.10 25.76
N ALA A 139 2.54 7.26 25.75
CA ALA A 139 1.90 8.57 25.62
C ALA A 139 1.77 9.04 24.16
N GLY A 140 2.45 8.38 23.22
CA GLY A 140 2.37 8.64 21.78
C GLY A 140 2.98 7.52 20.93
N GLY A 141 2.91 7.67 19.61
CA GLY A 141 3.48 6.70 18.66
C GLY A 141 4.99 6.48 18.82
N THR A 142 5.72 7.49 19.32
CA THR A 142 7.15 7.34 19.65
C THR A 142 7.39 6.27 20.72
N ASP A 143 6.61 6.29 21.81
CA ASP A 143 6.75 5.30 22.89
C ASP A 143 6.39 3.89 22.40
N VAL A 144 5.37 3.80 21.53
CA VAL A 144 4.98 2.54 20.87
C VAL A 144 6.12 2.00 20.02
N LEU A 145 6.78 2.85 19.23
CA LEU A 145 7.92 2.43 18.42
C LEU A 145 9.12 2.04 19.29
N GLU A 146 9.41 2.77 20.36
CA GLU A 146 10.48 2.42 21.30
C GLU A 146 10.25 1.06 21.96
N LEU A 147 9.01 0.75 22.32
CA LEU A 147 8.64 -0.57 22.86
C LEU A 147 8.94 -1.67 21.83
N LEU A 148 8.48 -1.51 20.59
CA LEU A 148 8.72 -2.45 19.49
C LEU A 148 10.22 -2.63 19.19
N MET A 149 10.99 -1.55 19.26
CA MET A 149 12.44 -1.59 19.11
C MET A 149 13.12 -2.39 20.21
N ARG A 150 12.72 -2.20 21.48
CA ARG A 150 13.26 -2.97 22.61
C ARG A 150 12.96 -4.46 22.47
N GLU A 151 11.75 -4.81 22.03
CA GLU A 151 11.37 -6.20 21.73
C GLU A 151 12.22 -6.80 20.60
N ALA A 152 12.56 -5.99 19.59
CA ALA A 152 13.41 -6.39 18.48
C ALA A 152 14.91 -6.36 18.79
N GLY A 153 15.33 -5.86 19.96
CA GLY A 153 16.75 -5.61 20.28
C GLY A 153 17.41 -4.59 19.35
N ALA A 154 16.66 -3.59 18.89
CA ALA A 154 17.08 -2.60 17.91
C ALA A 154 17.27 -1.20 18.53
N ASP A 155 18.16 -0.41 17.93
CA ASP A 155 18.37 1.00 18.27
C ASP A 155 17.41 1.93 17.55
N TRP A 156 17.37 3.19 18.00
CA TRP A 156 16.56 4.22 17.37
C TRP A 156 17.01 4.43 15.92
N PRO A 157 16.08 4.42 14.93
CA PRO A 157 16.47 4.48 13.53
C PRO A 157 17.14 5.82 13.16
N ASP A 158 18.32 5.75 12.57
CA ASP A 158 18.95 6.90 11.93
C ASP A 158 18.47 7.02 10.48
N THR A 159 17.42 7.83 10.27
CA THR A 159 16.85 8.08 8.94
C THR A 159 16.31 9.49 8.79
N TYR A 160 15.99 9.89 7.55
CA TYR A 160 15.32 11.17 7.29
C TYR A 160 14.06 11.29 8.14
N THR A 161 14.04 12.31 9.00
CA THR A 161 13.07 12.45 10.09
C THR A 161 12.46 13.85 10.08
N VAL A 162 11.15 13.93 10.24
CA VAL A 162 10.38 15.18 10.22
C VAL A 162 9.44 15.26 11.42
N LEU A 163 9.53 16.35 12.18
CA LEU A 163 8.56 16.69 13.22
C LEU A 163 7.27 17.20 12.57
N THR A 164 6.15 16.67 13.03
CA THR A 164 4.83 17.09 12.56
C THR A 164 4.30 18.26 13.39
N PRO A 165 3.40 19.10 12.83
CA PRO A 165 2.88 20.25 13.57
C PRO A 165 2.07 19.87 14.83
N SER A 166 1.49 18.67 14.88
CA SER A 166 0.83 18.09 16.06
C SER A 166 1.78 17.67 17.17
N GLY A 167 3.10 17.67 16.93
CA GLY A 167 4.10 17.20 17.88
C GLY A 167 4.50 15.74 17.72
N GLY A 168 3.96 15.05 16.72
CA GLY A 168 4.41 13.72 16.30
C GLY A 168 5.63 13.78 15.38
N MET A 169 5.92 12.66 14.72
CA MET A 169 7.13 12.50 13.90
C MET A 169 6.95 11.52 12.75
N HIS A 170 7.45 11.86 11.57
CA HIS A 170 7.56 10.96 10.43
C HIS A 170 8.98 10.41 10.32
N LEU A 171 9.13 9.08 10.22
CA LEU A 171 10.36 8.38 9.88
C LEU A 171 10.26 7.82 8.46
N TYR A 172 11.16 8.24 7.57
CA TYR A 172 11.09 7.91 6.14
C TYR A 172 12.08 6.81 5.79
N TYR A 173 11.64 5.81 5.03
CA TYR A 173 12.46 4.68 4.62
C TYR A 173 12.33 4.36 3.14
N ARG A 174 13.39 3.81 2.57
CA ARG A 174 13.37 3.14 1.27
C ARG A 174 12.94 1.69 1.46
N GLN A 175 11.84 1.33 0.84
CA GLN A 175 11.37 -0.03 0.78
C GLN A 175 12.31 -0.88 -0.10
N PRO A 176 12.65 -2.12 0.31
CA PRO A 176 13.44 -3.03 -0.53
C PRO A 176 12.72 -3.37 -1.84
N GLU A 177 13.47 -3.47 -2.93
CA GLU A 177 12.96 -3.74 -4.28
C GLU A 177 12.46 -5.19 -4.46
N ASP A 178 13.00 -6.12 -3.69
CA ASP A 178 12.65 -7.54 -3.68
C ASP A 178 11.70 -7.92 -2.52
N GLY A 179 11.36 -6.95 -1.66
CA GLY A 179 10.46 -7.18 -0.52
C GLY A 179 8.98 -7.25 -0.88
N PRO A 180 8.10 -7.54 0.10
CA PRO A 180 6.65 -7.44 -0.08
C PRO A 180 6.24 -5.98 -0.31
N LEU A 181 5.09 -5.76 -0.94
CA LEU A 181 4.46 -4.43 -0.99
C LEU A 181 3.85 -4.11 0.37
N ILE A 182 4.12 -2.92 0.89
CA ILE A 182 3.64 -2.46 2.19
C ILE A 182 2.46 -1.53 1.91
N GLY A 183 1.30 -1.86 2.48
CA GLY A 183 0.11 -1.04 2.38
C GLY A 183 0.09 0.10 3.40
N CYS A 184 -0.91 0.98 3.31
CA CYS A 184 -1.20 1.92 4.38
C CYS A 184 -1.96 1.25 5.54
N ALA A 185 -1.64 1.64 6.76
CA ALA A 185 -2.36 1.32 8.00
C ALA A 185 -2.53 2.60 8.84
N THR A 186 -3.57 2.63 9.67
CA THR A 186 -3.84 3.75 10.58
C THR A 186 -3.75 3.26 12.01
N GLY A 187 -2.96 3.90 12.86
CA GLY A 187 -2.79 3.60 14.27
C GLY A 187 -4.03 3.85 15.14
N ALA A 188 -5.15 4.24 14.54
CA ALA A 188 -6.47 4.31 15.18
C ALA A 188 -7.45 3.21 14.71
N GLY A 189 -7.01 2.29 13.84
CA GLY A 189 -7.85 1.24 13.26
C GLY A 189 -7.27 -0.17 13.45
N GLY A 190 -8.14 -1.18 13.39
CA GLY A 190 -7.76 -2.59 13.53
C GLY A 190 -7.79 -3.11 14.98
N ASP A 191 -7.41 -4.37 15.14
CA ASP A 191 -7.14 -4.95 16.46
C ASP A 191 -5.78 -4.42 16.93
N LEU A 192 -5.79 -3.42 17.81
CA LEU A 192 -4.56 -2.81 18.32
C LEU A 192 -3.90 -3.65 19.41
N GLU A 193 -4.62 -4.59 20.03
CA GLU A 193 -4.04 -5.52 21.00
C GLU A 193 -3.20 -6.59 20.29
N ASN A 194 -3.69 -7.08 19.14
CA ASN A 194 -3.01 -8.02 18.26
C ASN A 194 -2.91 -7.45 16.83
N PRO A 195 -2.04 -6.46 16.61
CA PRO A 195 -1.96 -5.77 15.33
C PRO A 195 -1.53 -6.72 14.21
N ARG A 196 -2.26 -6.65 13.09
CA ARG A 196 -1.94 -7.40 11.87
C ARG A 196 -1.27 -6.48 10.86
N PRO A 197 -0.19 -6.92 10.19
CA PRO A 197 0.51 -6.10 9.22
C PRO A 197 -0.42 -5.53 8.14
N PRO A 198 -0.25 -4.26 7.73
CA PRO A 198 0.83 -3.37 8.14
C PRO A 198 0.53 -2.57 9.42
N HIS A 199 -0.52 -2.86 10.19
CA HIS A 199 -0.70 -2.26 11.52
C HIS A 199 0.33 -2.85 12.48
N ILE A 200 0.97 -1.99 13.27
CA ILE A 200 2.02 -2.40 14.23
C ILE A 200 1.78 -1.89 15.65
N GLY A 201 0.80 -1.00 15.86
CA GLY A 201 0.42 -0.52 17.18
C GLY A 201 -0.46 0.73 17.13
N PRO A 202 -0.99 1.17 18.30
CA PRO A 202 -1.75 2.41 18.42
C PRO A 202 -0.88 3.62 18.07
N MET A 203 -1.48 4.67 17.50
CA MET A 203 -0.81 5.95 17.17
C MET A 203 0.39 5.82 16.24
N VAL A 204 0.55 4.66 15.57
CA VAL A 204 1.58 4.44 14.55
C VAL A 204 0.89 4.20 13.22
N ASP A 205 0.86 5.24 12.41
CA ASP A 205 0.38 5.20 11.03
C ASP A 205 1.50 4.66 10.13
N VAL A 206 1.15 3.77 9.20
CA VAL A 206 2.07 3.30 8.16
C VAL A 206 1.58 3.84 6.83
N ARG A 207 2.44 4.56 6.12
CA ARG A 207 2.16 5.14 4.81
C ARG A 207 2.99 4.41 3.77
N GLY A 208 2.35 3.42 3.15
CA GLY A 208 2.89 2.62 2.06
C GLY A 208 2.15 2.91 0.75
N ILE A 209 1.90 1.89 -0.05
CA ILE A 209 1.30 2.05 -1.37
C ILE A 209 -0.05 2.79 -1.36
N GLY A 210 -0.14 3.78 -2.24
CA GLY A 210 -1.35 4.56 -2.46
C GLY A 210 -1.64 5.60 -1.37
N GLY A 211 -0.71 5.76 -0.43
CA GLY A 211 -0.71 6.84 0.54
C GLY A 211 0.13 8.03 0.10
N TYR A 212 0.17 9.03 0.97
CA TYR A 212 1.11 10.13 0.90
C TYR A 212 1.34 10.71 2.30
N VAL A 213 2.41 11.48 2.46
CA VAL A 213 2.66 12.32 3.64
C VAL A 213 3.01 13.73 3.24
N ILE A 214 2.73 14.71 4.09
CA ILE A 214 3.14 16.10 3.81
C ILE A 214 4.65 16.25 4.00
N ALA A 215 5.32 16.87 3.02
CA ALA A 215 6.75 17.10 3.01
C ALA A 215 7.19 18.14 4.04
N ALA A 216 8.42 18.00 4.55
CA ALA A 216 9.06 19.07 5.33
C ALA A 216 9.15 20.37 4.52
N GLY A 217 9.05 21.51 5.21
CA GLY A 217 8.97 22.84 4.59
C GLY A 217 7.54 23.28 4.24
N SER A 218 6.55 22.39 4.37
CA SER A 218 5.13 22.76 4.38
C SER A 218 4.73 23.39 5.72
N HIS A 219 3.86 24.41 5.69
CA HIS A 219 3.37 25.11 6.89
C HIS A 219 1.87 24.88 7.16
N SER A 220 1.51 24.18 8.23
CA SER A 220 0.10 23.91 8.57
C SER A 220 -0.60 25.20 8.98
N ALA A 221 -1.63 25.60 8.24
CA ALA A 221 -2.42 26.79 8.59
C ALA A 221 -3.30 26.55 9.83
N ALA A 222 -3.77 25.32 10.03
CA ALA A 222 -4.63 24.98 11.16
C ALA A 222 -3.88 24.96 12.50
N GLN A 223 -2.62 24.51 12.49
CA GLN A 223 -1.80 24.35 13.70
C GLN A 223 -0.73 25.44 13.86
N GLY A 224 -0.56 26.31 12.86
CA GLY A 224 0.40 27.42 12.88
C GLY A 224 1.87 27.00 12.95
N ARG A 225 2.18 25.72 12.70
CA ARG A 225 3.53 25.14 12.81
C ARG A 225 3.92 24.42 11.51
N PRO A 226 5.22 24.42 11.14
CA PRO A 226 5.69 23.72 9.95
C PRO A 226 5.89 22.23 10.21
N TYR A 227 5.89 21.46 9.12
CA TYR A 227 6.58 20.18 9.08
C TYR A 227 8.09 20.47 9.03
N ALA A 228 8.79 20.23 10.13
CA ALA A 228 10.18 20.62 10.30
C ALA A 228 11.08 19.38 10.21
N ARG A 229 12.11 19.43 9.37
CA ARG A 229 13.12 18.37 9.34
C ARG A 229 13.92 18.41 10.64
N GLU A 230 14.07 17.25 11.28
CA GLU A 230 14.89 17.06 12.48
C GLU A 230 16.26 16.46 12.14
N SER A 231 16.28 15.51 11.18
CA SER A 231 17.52 14.88 10.71
C SER A 231 18.50 15.86 10.05
N PRO A 232 19.81 15.55 10.00
CA PRO A 232 20.82 16.34 9.30
C PRO A 232 20.44 16.65 7.83
N PRO A 233 20.82 17.82 7.26
CA PRO A 233 20.39 18.26 5.91
C PRO A 233 20.70 17.32 4.74
N ASP A 234 21.68 16.47 4.87
CA ASP A 234 22.18 15.52 3.89
C ASP A 234 21.65 14.09 4.10
N LEU A 235 21.11 13.77 5.29
CA LEU A 235 20.57 12.44 5.58
C LEU A 235 19.31 12.17 4.76
N LEU A 236 19.38 11.26 3.78
CA LEU A 236 18.24 10.82 2.98
C LEU A 236 17.48 9.65 3.65
N PRO A 237 16.28 9.28 3.15
CA PRO A 237 15.58 8.07 3.60
C PRO A 237 16.49 6.84 3.49
N GLN A 238 16.73 6.18 4.63
CA GLN A 238 17.57 4.98 4.71
C GLN A 238 16.79 3.71 4.35
N PRO A 239 17.46 2.60 4.02
CA PRO A 239 16.78 1.31 3.83
C PRO A 239 15.89 0.97 5.03
N LEU A 240 14.70 0.44 4.77
CA LEU A 240 13.79 -0.03 5.82
C LEU A 240 14.47 -1.13 6.65
N PRO A 241 14.64 -0.96 7.97
CA PRO A 241 15.28 -1.96 8.81
C PRO A 241 14.56 -3.30 8.77
N ALA A 242 15.31 -4.41 8.81
CA ALA A 242 14.75 -5.75 8.70
C ALA A 242 13.69 -6.06 9.77
N TRP A 243 13.93 -5.65 11.02
CA TRP A 243 12.97 -5.86 12.11
C TRP A 243 11.61 -5.18 11.83
N LEU A 244 11.65 -3.96 11.28
CA LEU A 244 10.45 -3.21 10.95
C LEU A 244 9.79 -3.78 9.69
N LEU A 245 10.58 -4.22 8.71
CA LEU A 245 10.06 -4.93 7.53
C LEU A 245 9.28 -6.19 7.93
N GLU A 246 9.77 -6.98 8.88
CA GLU A 246 9.06 -8.17 9.35
C GLU A 246 7.73 -7.83 10.04
N LEU A 247 7.67 -6.74 10.83
CA LEU A 247 6.41 -6.25 11.42
C LEU A 247 5.42 -5.73 10.36
N LEU A 248 5.92 -5.18 9.25
CA LEU A 248 5.10 -4.59 8.19
C LEU A 248 4.72 -5.58 7.08
N ARG A 249 5.40 -6.73 7.03
CA ARG A 249 5.22 -7.77 6.01
C ARG A 249 3.80 -8.32 6.10
N PRO A 250 2.95 -8.12 5.07
CA PRO A 250 1.66 -8.80 5.00
C PRO A 250 1.89 -10.31 5.13
N ALA A 251 1.07 -10.98 5.94
CA ALA A 251 1.05 -12.44 5.95
C ALA A 251 0.90 -12.93 4.51
N ALA A 252 1.76 -13.85 4.08
CA ALA A 252 1.61 -14.47 2.77
C ALA A 252 0.17 -14.98 2.67
N ALA A 253 -0.56 -14.53 1.65
CA ALA A 253 -1.86 -15.11 1.38
C ALA A 253 -1.65 -16.63 1.32
N PRO A 254 -2.45 -17.44 2.03
CA PRO A 254 -2.35 -18.88 1.90
C PRO A 254 -2.39 -19.17 0.40
N ALA A 255 -1.37 -19.88 -0.10
CA ALA A 255 -1.45 -20.42 -1.45
C ALA A 255 -2.83 -21.08 -1.55
N PRO A 256 -3.66 -20.77 -2.56
CA PRO A 256 -4.96 -21.40 -2.67
C PRO A 256 -4.70 -22.90 -2.58
N ALA A 257 -5.22 -23.53 -1.52
CA ALA A 257 -5.07 -24.96 -1.35
C ALA A 257 -5.51 -25.58 -2.68
N PRO A 258 -4.74 -26.53 -3.26
CA PRO A 258 -5.21 -27.23 -4.44
C PRO A 258 -6.55 -27.85 -4.07
N ARG A 259 -7.65 -27.23 -4.52
CA ARG A 259 -8.96 -27.85 -4.40
C ARG A 259 -8.84 -29.12 -5.23
N PRO A 260 -9.17 -30.30 -4.68
CA PRO A 260 -9.22 -31.49 -5.50
C PRO A 260 -10.12 -31.17 -6.69
N ALA A 261 -9.59 -31.33 -7.90
CA ALA A 261 -10.41 -31.22 -9.10
C ALA A 261 -11.62 -32.12 -8.87
N VAL A 262 -12.83 -31.54 -8.92
CA VAL A 262 -14.06 -32.31 -8.86
C VAL A 262 -14.05 -33.20 -10.09
N ARG A 263 -13.61 -34.44 -9.93
CA ARG A 263 -13.57 -35.42 -10.99
C ARG A 263 -14.99 -35.92 -11.15
N ILE A 264 -15.77 -35.26 -12.00
CA ILE A 264 -17.12 -35.72 -12.32
C ILE A 264 -16.97 -37.04 -13.09
N LEU A 265 -17.36 -38.14 -12.46
CA LEU A 265 -17.46 -39.42 -13.16
C LEU A 265 -18.74 -39.39 -14.01
N PRO A 266 -18.66 -39.44 -15.36
CA PRO A 266 -19.86 -39.52 -16.18
C PRO A 266 -20.64 -40.79 -15.85
N THR A 267 -21.96 -40.69 -15.77
CA THR A 267 -22.85 -41.80 -15.36
C THR A 267 -22.97 -42.91 -16.42
N GLY A 268 -22.33 -42.72 -17.58
CA GLY A 268 -22.34 -43.68 -18.69
C GLY A 268 -23.06 -43.17 -19.94
N ASP A 269 -23.69 -41.99 -19.89
CA ASP A 269 -24.31 -41.35 -21.06
C ASP A 269 -23.26 -40.80 -22.04
N ARG A 270 -23.52 -40.97 -23.35
CA ARG A 270 -22.71 -40.41 -24.43
C ARG A 270 -22.66 -38.89 -24.37
N ALA A 271 -23.76 -38.23 -23.99
CA ALA A 271 -23.80 -36.77 -23.87
C ALA A 271 -22.89 -36.26 -22.76
N GLU A 272 -22.92 -36.89 -21.58
CA GLU A 272 -22.04 -36.54 -20.46
C GLU A 272 -20.55 -36.80 -20.76
N ARG A 273 -20.23 -37.92 -21.44
CA ARG A 273 -18.86 -38.19 -21.89
C ARG A 273 -18.36 -37.13 -22.87
N TYR A 274 -19.20 -36.73 -23.81
CA TYR A 274 -18.86 -35.69 -24.77
C TYR A 274 -18.68 -34.33 -24.10
N ALA A 275 -19.58 -33.96 -23.18
CA ALA A 275 -19.49 -32.73 -22.40
C ALA A 275 -18.21 -32.66 -21.54
N THR A 276 -17.85 -33.78 -20.90
CA THR A 276 -16.61 -33.90 -20.12
C THR A 276 -15.39 -33.70 -21.02
N ALA A 277 -15.33 -34.41 -22.16
CA ALA A 277 -14.24 -34.27 -23.12
C ALA A 277 -14.15 -32.86 -23.72
N ALA A 278 -15.28 -32.21 -23.98
CA ALA A 278 -15.32 -30.84 -24.49
C ALA A 278 -14.77 -29.83 -23.47
N LEU A 279 -15.10 -30.00 -22.18
CA LEU A 279 -14.57 -29.17 -21.09
C LEU A 279 -13.06 -29.36 -20.92
N GLU A 280 -12.60 -30.61 -20.85
CA GLU A 280 -11.18 -30.95 -20.70
C GLU A 280 -10.36 -30.45 -21.91
N GLY A 281 -10.86 -30.68 -23.13
CA GLY A 281 -10.22 -30.21 -24.35
C GLY A 281 -10.13 -28.68 -24.42
N ALA A 282 -11.20 -27.97 -24.06
CA ALA A 282 -11.18 -26.51 -24.00
C ALA A 282 -10.17 -25.98 -22.99
N ALA A 283 -10.06 -26.60 -21.81
CA ALA A 283 -9.07 -26.22 -20.80
C ALA A 283 -7.63 -26.50 -21.28
N ALA A 284 -7.38 -27.66 -21.90
CA ALA A 284 -6.07 -28.00 -22.46
C ALA A 284 -5.65 -27.05 -23.59
N ASP A 285 -6.57 -26.74 -24.52
CA ASP A 285 -6.35 -25.80 -25.61
C ASP A 285 -5.99 -24.41 -25.09
N LEU A 286 -6.68 -23.93 -24.05
CA LEU A 286 -6.38 -22.64 -23.43
C LEU A 286 -5.02 -22.64 -22.74
N ALA A 287 -4.69 -23.70 -22.00
CA ALA A 287 -3.40 -23.82 -21.30
C ALA A 287 -2.21 -23.84 -22.27
N ALA A 288 -2.40 -24.34 -23.50
CA ALA A 288 -1.37 -24.39 -24.53
C ALA A 288 -1.12 -23.06 -25.27
N LEU A 289 -1.93 -22.01 -25.01
CA LEU A 289 -1.83 -20.74 -25.74
C LEU A 289 -0.56 -19.93 -25.42
N ARG A 290 0.08 -19.42 -26.46
CA ARG A 290 1.31 -18.63 -26.42
C ARG A 290 1.02 -17.12 -26.45
N PRO A 291 2.01 -16.27 -26.14
CA PRO A 291 1.83 -14.82 -26.26
C PRO A 291 1.55 -14.47 -27.73
N GLY A 292 0.45 -13.76 -27.99
CA GLY A 292 -0.01 -13.43 -29.34
C GLY A 292 -1.31 -14.13 -29.76
N ASP A 293 -1.69 -15.25 -29.11
CA ASP A 293 -2.84 -16.07 -29.53
C ASP A 293 -4.22 -15.55 -29.12
N HIS A 294 -4.37 -14.23 -28.94
CA HIS A 294 -5.65 -13.61 -28.56
C HIS A 294 -6.33 -14.32 -27.36
N ARG A 295 -5.55 -14.62 -26.31
CA ARG A 295 -5.93 -15.45 -25.15
C ARG A 295 -7.29 -15.10 -24.53
N ARG A 296 -7.61 -13.80 -24.48
CA ARG A 296 -8.91 -13.30 -24.00
C ARG A 296 -10.06 -13.78 -24.90
N ASP A 297 -9.93 -13.60 -26.21
CA ASP A 297 -10.97 -13.96 -27.18
C ASP A 297 -11.18 -15.48 -27.22
N ARG A 298 -10.09 -16.24 -27.09
CA ARG A 298 -10.12 -17.71 -26.98
C ARG A 298 -10.81 -18.17 -25.69
N THR A 299 -10.50 -17.53 -24.55
CA THR A 299 -11.15 -17.82 -23.25
C THR A 299 -12.64 -17.51 -23.31
N PHE A 300 -13.02 -16.38 -23.92
CA PHE A 300 -14.41 -16.00 -24.14
C PHE A 300 -15.14 -17.03 -25.02
N ALA A 301 -14.54 -17.42 -26.15
CA ALA A 301 -15.13 -18.36 -27.09
C ALA A 301 -15.30 -19.75 -26.49
N ALA A 302 -14.32 -20.23 -25.70
CA ALA A 302 -14.42 -21.50 -24.98
C ALA A 302 -15.60 -21.50 -24.00
N ALA A 303 -15.75 -20.44 -23.19
CA ALA A 303 -16.86 -20.32 -22.26
C ALA A 303 -18.23 -20.24 -22.97
N ALA A 304 -18.32 -19.54 -24.10
CA ALA A 304 -19.55 -19.47 -24.89
C ALA A 304 -19.95 -20.82 -25.49
N ARG A 305 -19.00 -21.56 -26.08
CA ARG A 305 -19.26 -22.88 -26.66
C ARG A 305 -19.70 -23.91 -25.62
N LEU A 306 -19.09 -23.88 -24.44
CA LEU A 306 -19.49 -24.78 -23.35
C LEU A 306 -20.87 -24.42 -22.79
N ALA A 307 -21.23 -23.14 -22.73
CA ALA A 307 -22.58 -22.71 -22.37
C ALA A 307 -23.64 -23.14 -23.39
N GLU A 308 -23.31 -23.14 -24.69
CA GLU A 308 -24.20 -23.65 -25.74
C GLU A 308 -24.44 -25.17 -25.61
N LEU A 309 -23.42 -25.91 -25.17
CA LEU A 309 -23.48 -27.36 -24.97
C LEU A 309 -24.15 -27.75 -23.65
N ALA A 310 -24.22 -26.85 -22.67
CA ALA A 310 -24.70 -27.11 -21.32
C ALA A 310 -26.09 -27.80 -21.23
N PRO A 311 -27.09 -27.49 -22.08
CA PRO A 311 -28.39 -28.16 -22.02
C PRO A 311 -28.33 -29.68 -22.29
N THR A 312 -27.29 -30.16 -22.99
CA THR A 312 -27.13 -31.58 -23.31
C THR A 312 -26.55 -32.41 -22.14
N ALA A 313 -25.93 -31.74 -21.17
CA ALA A 313 -25.31 -32.37 -20.01
C ALA A 313 -25.31 -31.39 -18.82
N PRO A 314 -26.50 -31.01 -18.29
CA PRO A 314 -26.64 -29.94 -17.31
C PRO A 314 -25.97 -30.24 -15.96
N HIS A 315 -25.71 -31.51 -15.66
CA HIS A 315 -24.98 -31.93 -14.46
C HIS A 315 -23.45 -31.85 -14.62
N ILE A 316 -22.94 -31.82 -15.85
CA ILE A 316 -21.51 -31.73 -16.15
C ILE A 316 -21.12 -30.27 -16.38
N LEU A 317 -21.86 -29.58 -17.23
CA LEU A 317 -21.55 -28.22 -17.67
C LEU A 317 -22.40 -27.21 -16.90
N THR A 318 -22.09 -27.03 -15.63
CA THR A 318 -22.60 -25.90 -14.83
C THR A 318 -21.71 -24.68 -15.04
N GLU A 319 -22.25 -23.48 -14.77
CA GLU A 319 -21.45 -22.24 -14.79
C GLU A 319 -20.24 -22.35 -13.85
N GLU A 320 -20.44 -22.97 -12.69
CA GLU A 320 -19.40 -23.19 -11.70
C GLU A 320 -18.30 -24.12 -12.22
N THR A 321 -18.65 -25.29 -12.75
CA THR A 321 -17.68 -26.26 -13.28
C THR A 321 -16.86 -25.65 -14.42
N VAL A 322 -17.52 -24.95 -15.34
CA VAL A 322 -16.87 -24.30 -16.49
C VAL A 322 -15.98 -23.14 -16.05
N ARG A 323 -16.45 -22.32 -15.10
CA ARG A 323 -15.65 -21.25 -14.50
C ARG A 323 -14.36 -21.80 -13.89
N GLU A 324 -14.44 -22.87 -13.10
CA GLU A 324 -13.27 -23.42 -12.42
C GLU A 324 -12.23 -23.98 -13.39
N HIS A 325 -12.66 -24.76 -14.38
CA HIS A 325 -11.73 -25.37 -15.33
C HIS A 325 -11.08 -24.36 -16.28
N LEU A 326 -11.85 -23.39 -16.80
CA LEU A 326 -11.30 -22.39 -17.70
C LEU A 326 -10.46 -21.33 -16.97
N LEU A 327 -10.76 -21.04 -15.69
CA LEU A 327 -9.99 -20.05 -14.92
C LEU A 327 -8.55 -20.52 -14.70
N ALA A 328 -8.37 -21.79 -14.31
CA ALA A 328 -7.05 -22.37 -14.13
C ALA A 328 -6.23 -22.32 -15.43
N ALA A 329 -6.85 -22.70 -16.55
CA ALA A 329 -6.19 -22.68 -17.86
C ALA A 329 -5.86 -21.25 -18.35
N ALA A 330 -6.75 -20.29 -18.15
CA ALA A 330 -6.55 -18.89 -18.53
C ALA A 330 -5.41 -18.22 -17.73
N LEU A 331 -5.26 -18.60 -16.45
CA LEU A 331 -4.14 -18.15 -15.62
C LEU A 331 -2.82 -18.81 -16.06
N ALA A 332 -2.84 -20.12 -16.32
CA ALA A 332 -1.66 -20.85 -16.79
C ALA A 332 -1.12 -20.31 -18.12
N CYS A 333 -1.99 -19.92 -19.03
CA CYS A 333 -1.57 -19.30 -20.29
C CYS A 333 -1.26 -17.81 -20.16
N GLY A 334 -1.34 -17.18 -18.98
CA GLY A 334 -0.96 -15.80 -18.77
C GLY A 334 -1.88 -14.78 -19.46
N ILE A 335 -3.19 -14.90 -19.25
CA ILE A 335 -4.16 -13.90 -19.70
C ILE A 335 -3.85 -12.51 -19.09
N LYS A 336 -3.85 -11.46 -19.92
CA LYS A 336 -3.62 -10.08 -19.47
C LYS A 336 -4.75 -9.63 -18.54
N GLY A 337 -4.39 -9.00 -17.42
CA GLY A 337 -5.33 -8.54 -16.40
C GLY A 337 -5.59 -9.55 -15.26
N GLY A 338 -4.94 -10.72 -15.28
CA GLY A 338 -4.96 -11.68 -14.18
C GLY A 338 -6.33 -12.29 -13.90
N GLN A 339 -6.51 -12.81 -12.68
CA GLN A 339 -7.69 -13.59 -12.28
C GLN A 339 -9.02 -12.85 -12.48
N GLN A 340 -9.10 -11.58 -12.06
CA GLN A 340 -10.36 -10.82 -12.16
C GLN A 340 -10.82 -10.64 -13.61
N GLN A 341 -9.88 -10.38 -14.52
CA GLN A 341 -10.19 -10.24 -15.94
C GLN A 341 -10.58 -11.59 -16.58
N ALA A 342 -9.93 -12.68 -16.16
CA ALA A 342 -10.28 -14.04 -16.59
C ALA A 342 -11.71 -14.42 -16.18
N GLU A 343 -12.05 -14.22 -14.91
CA GLU A 343 -13.39 -14.48 -14.36
C GLU A 343 -14.47 -13.66 -15.08
N LYS A 344 -14.21 -12.36 -15.31
CA LYS A 344 -15.11 -11.50 -16.07
C LYS A 344 -15.29 -11.99 -17.52
N CYS A 345 -14.20 -12.44 -18.15
CA CYS A 345 -14.22 -12.94 -19.51
C CYS A 345 -15.05 -14.23 -19.64
N ILE A 346 -14.83 -15.18 -18.73
CA ILE A 346 -15.55 -16.47 -18.68
C ILE A 346 -17.03 -16.24 -18.45
N ARG A 347 -17.40 -15.42 -17.45
CA ARG A 347 -18.80 -15.07 -17.14
C ARG A 347 -19.52 -14.45 -18.35
N ASN A 348 -18.86 -13.53 -19.04
CA ASN A 348 -19.44 -12.88 -20.22
C ASN A 348 -19.61 -13.85 -21.40
N GLY A 349 -18.64 -14.76 -21.60
CA GLY A 349 -18.74 -15.83 -22.61
C GLY A 349 -19.87 -16.80 -22.30
N TRP A 350 -19.95 -17.24 -21.04
CA TRP A 350 -21.01 -18.11 -20.55
C TRP A 350 -22.40 -17.51 -20.79
N ALA A 351 -22.62 -16.27 -20.35
CA ALA A 351 -23.88 -15.56 -20.56
C ALA A 351 -24.23 -15.36 -22.04
N ARG A 352 -23.23 -15.24 -22.93
CA ARG A 352 -23.44 -15.17 -24.38
C ARG A 352 -23.94 -16.51 -24.93
N GLY A 353 -23.28 -17.61 -24.58
CA GLY A 353 -23.65 -18.94 -25.10
C GLY A 353 -25.02 -19.42 -24.60
N GLN A 354 -25.40 -19.08 -23.37
CA GLN A 354 -26.75 -19.36 -22.86
C GLN A 354 -27.85 -18.68 -23.70
N ARG A 355 -27.60 -17.46 -24.20
CA ARG A 355 -28.53 -16.77 -25.11
C ARG A 355 -28.57 -17.38 -26.51
N GLY A 356 -27.46 -17.95 -26.98
CA GLY A 356 -27.37 -18.65 -28.27
C GLY A 356 -28.13 -19.98 -28.28
N ALA A 357 -28.03 -20.76 -27.19
CA ALA A 357 -28.74 -22.04 -27.03
C ALA A 357 -30.27 -21.87 -27.05
N MET A 358 -30.78 -20.78 -26.47
CA MET A 358 -32.22 -20.48 -26.42
C MET A 358 -32.79 -19.98 -27.76
N GLY A 359 -31.94 -19.55 -28.70
CA GLY A 359 -32.37 -19.05 -30.03
C GLY A 359 -32.41 -20.11 -31.14
N GLY A 360 -31.80 -21.28 -30.92
CA GLY A 360 -31.80 -22.40 -31.89
C GLY A 360 -32.85 -23.47 -31.64
N ALA A 361 -33.70 -23.29 -30.62
CA ALA A 361 -34.76 -24.23 -30.22
C ALA A 361 -36.18 -23.74 -30.56
N ALA A 362 -36.31 -22.75 -31.46
CA ALA A 362 -37.58 -22.20 -31.94
C ALA A 362 -37.86 -22.58 -33.40
#